data_AF-A0AA41S0Z5-F1
#
_entry.id   AF-A0AA41S0Z5-F1
#
_cell.length_a   1.000
_cell.length_b   1.000
_cell.length_c   1.000
_cell.angle_alpha   90.00
_cell.angle_beta   90.00
_cell.angle_gamma   90.00
#
_symmetry.space_group_name_H-M   'P 1'
#
loop_
_entity.id
_entity.type
_entity.pdbx_description
1 polymer ?
#
loop_
_entity_poly.entity_id
_entity_poly.type
_entity_poly.pdbx_seq_one_letter_code
_entity_poly.pdbx_strand_id
1 'polypeptide(L)'
;MAQKVQQQLREVGSKLETPPTPKDDLIQLLEQAVVCLSELDQSPSALVLDSMQPCLNAIVKPELLKHQDGDVKLLVATCLCEITRITAPEAPYSDDILRDIFILIVSTFHGLSDTGGPSFGRRVVILETLAKYRSCVVMLDLECDDLVNEMFSTFFA
;
A
#
# COMPACT_ATOMS: atom_id res chain seq x y z
N MET A 1 -21.50 -9.19 4.80
CA MET A 1 -20.39 -8.21 4.94
C MET A 1 -19.44 -8.31 3.76
N ALA A 2 -18.84 -9.49 3.49
CA ALA A 2 -17.90 -9.70 2.38
C ALA A 2 -18.38 -9.21 1.00
N GLN A 3 -19.64 -9.45 0.60
CA GLN A 3 -20.16 -8.99 -0.70
C GLN A 3 -20.20 -7.47 -0.86
N LYS A 4 -20.44 -6.73 0.22
CA LYS A 4 -20.47 -5.26 0.18
C LYS A 4 -19.07 -4.70 -0.04
N VAL A 5 -18.08 -5.24 0.68
CA VAL A 5 -16.67 -4.85 0.55
C VAL A 5 -16.14 -5.15 -0.85
N GLN A 6 -16.47 -6.33 -1.40
CA GLN A 6 -16.10 -6.69 -2.78
C GLN A 6 -16.63 -5.70 -3.81
N GLN A 7 -17.91 -5.33 -3.70
CA GLN A 7 -18.52 -4.37 -4.63
C GLN A 7 -17.88 -2.99 -4.49
N GLN A 8 -17.69 -2.51 -3.27
CA GLN A 8 -17.05 -1.21 -3.00
C GLN A 8 -15.62 -1.18 -3.52
N LEU A 9 -14.84 -2.24 -3.29
CA LEU A 9 -13.47 -2.32 -3.74
C LEU A 9 -13.36 -2.33 -5.27
N ARG A 10 -14.27 -3.02 -5.95
CA ARG A 10 -14.35 -3.01 -7.41
C ARG A 10 -14.68 -1.61 -7.94
N GLU A 11 -15.64 -0.93 -7.33
CA GLU A 11 -16.03 0.43 -7.71
C GLU A 11 -14.91 1.44 -7.47
N VAL A 12 -14.27 1.39 -6.30
CA VAL A 12 -13.13 2.25 -5.95
C VAL A 12 -11.95 1.99 -6.88
N GLY A 13 -11.60 0.71 -7.12
CA GLY A 13 -10.53 0.33 -8.04
C GLY A 13 -10.77 0.83 -9.45
N SER A 14 -12.01 0.70 -9.96
CA SER A 14 -12.37 1.19 -11.30
C SER A 14 -12.23 2.72 -11.41
N LYS A 15 -12.59 3.47 -10.36
CA LYS A 15 -12.39 4.93 -10.32
C LYS A 15 -10.91 5.30 -10.25
N LEU A 16 -10.07 4.49 -9.59
CA LEU A 16 -8.62 4.72 -9.55
C LEU A 16 -7.94 4.48 -10.89
N GLU A 17 -8.54 3.71 -11.81
CA GLU A 17 -7.97 3.52 -13.15
C GLU A 17 -7.92 4.84 -13.94
N THR A 18 -8.86 5.74 -13.67
CA THR A 18 -8.93 7.11 -14.16
C THR A 18 -9.03 8.07 -12.98
N PRO A 19 -7.91 8.29 -12.25
CA PRO A 19 -7.95 8.95 -10.96
C PRO A 19 -8.50 10.38 -11.07
N PRO A 20 -9.28 10.86 -10.08
CA PRO A 20 -9.78 12.23 -10.08
C PRO A 20 -8.64 13.25 -10.19
N THR A 21 -8.85 14.30 -10.97
CA THR A 21 -7.89 15.42 -11.08
C THR A 21 -7.82 16.27 -9.80
N PRO A 22 -8.95 16.58 -9.12
CA PRO A 22 -8.89 17.27 -7.84
C PRO A 22 -8.25 16.39 -6.77
N LYS A 23 -7.26 16.94 -6.06
CA LYS A 23 -6.51 16.21 -5.03
C LYS A 23 -7.41 15.66 -3.92
N ASP A 24 -8.34 16.47 -3.43
CA ASP A 24 -9.19 16.09 -2.30
C ASP A 24 -10.11 14.91 -2.65
N ASP A 25 -10.60 14.86 -3.90
CA ASP A 25 -11.39 13.75 -4.41
C ASP A 25 -10.55 12.47 -4.53
N LEU A 26 -9.29 12.60 -4.96
CA LEU A 26 -8.35 11.47 -5.01
C LEU A 26 -8.01 10.95 -3.61
N ILE A 27 -7.77 11.84 -2.65
CA ILE A 27 -7.53 11.48 -1.24
C ILE A 27 -8.73 10.70 -0.69
N GLN A 28 -9.95 11.22 -0.88
CA GLN A 28 -11.16 10.57 -0.40
C GLN A 28 -11.35 9.18 -1.03
N LEU A 29 -11.03 9.03 -2.32
CA LEU A 29 -11.10 7.76 -3.02
C LEU A 29 -10.06 6.74 -2.49
N LEU A 30 -8.83 7.19 -2.23
CA LEU A 30 -7.78 6.34 -1.66
C LEU A 30 -8.09 5.95 -0.21
N GLU A 31 -8.66 6.84 0.60
CA GLU A 31 -9.13 6.50 1.94
C GLU A 31 -10.19 5.39 1.92
N GLN A 32 -11.13 5.45 0.97
CA GLN A 32 -12.10 4.37 0.76
C GLN A 32 -11.42 3.06 0.38
N ALA A 33 -10.39 3.11 -0.47
CA ALA A 33 -9.60 1.93 -0.83
C ALA A 33 -8.92 1.32 0.39
N VAL A 34 -8.26 2.14 1.22
CA VAL A 34 -7.61 1.69 2.47
C VAL A 34 -8.61 0.98 3.38
N VAL A 35 -9.78 1.59 3.62
CA VAL A 35 -10.81 0.97 4.48
C VAL A 35 -11.21 -0.38 3.93
N CYS A 36 -11.54 -0.47 2.63
CA CYS A 36 -11.96 -1.73 2.01
C CYS A 36 -10.86 -2.80 2.09
N LEU A 37 -9.61 -2.45 1.82
CA LEU A 37 -8.48 -3.39 1.86
C LEU A 37 -8.19 -3.87 3.29
N SER A 38 -8.28 -2.98 4.28
CA SER A 38 -8.04 -3.33 5.69
C SER A 38 -9.03 -4.34 6.27
N GLU A 39 -10.24 -4.45 5.68
CA GLU A 39 -11.26 -5.41 6.10
C GLU A 39 -11.06 -6.82 5.51
N LEU A 40 -10.12 -6.99 4.57
CA LEU A 40 -9.88 -8.28 3.92
C LEU A 40 -8.85 -9.12 4.66
N ASP A 41 -9.10 -10.42 4.79
CA ASP A 41 -8.12 -11.37 5.32
C ASP A 41 -7.02 -11.69 4.30
N GLN A 42 -5.93 -12.26 4.79
CA GLN A 42 -4.86 -12.82 3.97
C GLN A 42 -5.37 -14.05 3.19
N SER A 43 -4.87 -14.22 1.96
CA SER A 43 -5.21 -15.30 1.03
C SER A 43 -6.72 -15.45 0.81
N PRO A 44 -7.42 -14.38 0.37
CA PRO A 44 -8.86 -14.41 0.23
C PRO A 44 -9.29 -15.29 -0.96
N SER A 45 -10.59 -15.56 -1.09
CA SER A 45 -11.10 -16.37 -2.20
C SER A 45 -10.88 -15.72 -3.56
N ALA A 46 -10.85 -16.54 -4.63
CA ALA A 46 -10.69 -16.06 -6.00
C ALA A 46 -11.68 -14.95 -6.38
N LEU A 47 -12.94 -15.03 -5.92
CA LEU A 47 -13.94 -13.99 -6.14
C LEU A 47 -13.58 -12.64 -5.51
N VAL A 48 -12.93 -12.65 -4.34
CA VAL A 48 -12.42 -11.42 -3.72
C VAL A 48 -11.25 -10.90 -4.53
N LEU A 49 -10.29 -11.75 -4.91
CA LEU A 49 -9.13 -11.36 -5.73
C LEU A 49 -9.59 -10.73 -7.06
N ASP A 50 -10.57 -11.32 -7.74
CA ASP A 50 -11.17 -10.76 -8.96
C ASP A 50 -11.75 -9.35 -8.73
N SER A 51 -12.37 -9.11 -7.57
CA SER A 51 -12.90 -7.80 -7.21
C SER A 51 -11.82 -6.76 -6.88
N MET A 52 -10.63 -7.22 -6.48
CA MET A 52 -9.46 -6.39 -6.22
C MET A 52 -8.74 -5.96 -7.50
N GLN A 53 -8.88 -6.72 -8.60
CA GLN A 53 -8.08 -6.55 -9.80
C GLN A 53 -8.04 -5.11 -10.35
N PRO A 54 -9.15 -4.35 -10.41
CA PRO A 54 -9.09 -2.95 -10.85
C PRO A 54 -8.21 -2.09 -9.93
N CYS A 55 -8.29 -2.31 -8.61
CA CYS A 55 -7.48 -1.59 -7.63
C CYS A 55 -5.99 -2.00 -7.73
N LEU A 56 -5.69 -3.30 -7.84
CA LEU A 56 -4.33 -3.83 -8.02
C LEU A 56 -3.66 -3.20 -9.25
N ASN A 57 -4.38 -3.15 -10.38
CA ASN A 57 -3.85 -2.61 -11.62
C ASN A 57 -3.68 -1.09 -11.56
N ALA A 58 -4.61 -0.38 -10.94
CA ALA A 58 -4.59 1.08 -10.88
C ALA A 58 -3.49 1.61 -9.94
N ILE A 59 -3.35 1.03 -8.75
CA ILE A 59 -2.54 1.60 -7.66
C ILE A 59 -1.04 1.64 -7.97
N VAL A 60 -0.57 0.74 -8.84
CA VAL A 60 0.83 0.65 -9.27
C VAL A 60 1.14 1.53 -10.49
N LYS A 61 0.14 2.19 -11.07
CA LYS A 61 0.38 3.10 -12.19
C LYS A 61 1.25 4.29 -11.74
N PRO A 62 2.16 4.80 -12.61
CA PRO A 62 3.09 5.88 -12.24
C PRO A 62 2.40 7.12 -11.67
N GLU A 63 1.20 7.44 -12.12
CA GLU A 63 0.40 8.57 -11.67
C GLU A 63 0.07 8.51 -10.17
N LEU A 64 -0.06 7.30 -9.61
CA LEU A 64 -0.31 7.09 -8.18
C LEU A 64 0.96 6.69 -7.43
N LEU A 65 1.72 5.73 -7.95
CA LEU A 65 2.91 5.19 -7.30
C LEU A 65 4.03 6.23 -7.15
N LYS A 66 4.17 7.12 -8.14
CA LYS A 66 5.19 8.18 -8.18
C LYS A 66 4.61 9.57 -7.97
N HIS A 67 3.42 9.64 -7.35
CA HIS A 67 2.76 10.90 -7.03
C HIS A 67 3.64 11.76 -6.11
N GLN A 68 3.56 13.09 -6.24
CA GLN A 68 4.46 14.02 -5.54
C GLN A 68 3.89 14.51 -4.20
N ASP A 69 2.56 14.55 -4.07
CA ASP A 69 1.89 14.96 -2.83
C ASP A 69 2.06 13.91 -1.71
N GLY A 70 2.47 14.37 -0.52
CA GLY A 70 2.81 13.50 0.61
C GLY A 70 1.62 12.71 1.18
N ASP A 71 0.42 13.30 1.20
CA ASP A 71 -0.77 12.63 1.73
C ASP A 71 -1.20 11.52 0.77
N VAL A 72 -1.20 11.81 -0.53
CA VAL A 72 -1.47 10.82 -1.58
C VAL A 72 -0.44 9.68 -1.52
N LYS A 73 0.86 9.99 -1.43
CA LYS A 73 1.91 8.97 -1.30
C LYS A 73 1.69 8.05 -0.11
N LEU A 74 1.34 8.62 1.05
CA LEU A 74 1.13 7.86 2.27
C LEU A 74 -0.10 6.94 2.15
N LEU A 75 -1.17 7.42 1.52
CA LEU A 75 -2.37 6.61 1.26
C LEU A 75 -2.08 5.48 0.25
N VAL A 76 -1.37 5.77 -0.84
CA VAL A 76 -0.94 4.77 -1.83
C VAL A 76 -0.05 3.72 -1.17
N ALA A 77 0.91 4.12 -0.34
CA ALA A 77 1.75 3.21 0.43
C ALA A 77 0.92 2.33 1.39
N THR A 78 -0.10 2.90 2.02
CA THR A 78 -1.03 2.13 2.88
C THR A 78 -1.78 1.08 2.07
N CYS A 79 -2.35 1.45 0.92
CA CYS A 79 -3.05 0.51 0.03
C CYS A 79 -2.14 -0.63 -0.41
N LEU A 80 -0.91 -0.31 -0.83
CA LEU A 80 0.07 -1.29 -1.29
C LEU A 80 0.53 -2.21 -0.15
N CYS A 81 0.73 -1.67 1.05
CA CYS A 81 1.03 -2.46 2.24
C CYS A 81 -0.09 -3.48 2.52
N GLU A 82 -1.35 -3.05 2.50
CA GLU A 82 -2.49 -3.95 2.66
C GLU A 82 -2.61 -4.97 1.52
N ILE A 83 -2.36 -4.57 0.27
CA ILE A 83 -2.36 -5.49 -0.87
C ILE A 83 -1.31 -6.59 -0.67
N THR A 84 -0.07 -6.23 -0.33
CA THR A 84 1.00 -7.23 -0.09
C THR A 84 0.65 -8.17 1.05
N ARG A 85 0.00 -7.66 2.11
CA ARG A 85 -0.54 -8.47 3.20
C ARG A 85 -1.62 -9.45 2.72
N ILE A 86 -2.59 -8.96 1.96
CA ILE A 86 -3.75 -9.74 1.53
C ILE A 86 -3.33 -10.87 0.59
N THR A 87 -2.40 -10.61 -0.33
CA THR A 87 -2.03 -11.58 -1.35
C THR A 87 -0.94 -12.54 -0.91
N ALA A 88 -0.18 -12.22 0.14
CA ALA A 88 0.85 -13.12 0.67
C ALA A 88 0.27 -14.52 0.99
N PRO A 89 1.02 -15.61 0.72
CA PRO A 89 2.42 -15.63 0.26
C PRO A 89 2.64 -15.33 -1.23
N GLU A 90 1.58 -15.26 -2.03
CA GLU A 90 1.65 -15.01 -3.47
C GLU A 90 1.81 -13.51 -3.78
N ALA A 91 2.94 -13.14 -4.37
CA ALA A 91 3.16 -11.76 -4.79
C ALA A 91 2.23 -11.40 -5.98
N PRO A 92 1.50 -10.26 -5.93
CA PRO A 92 0.55 -9.91 -6.97
C PRO A 92 1.19 -9.18 -8.16
N TYR A 93 2.49 -8.86 -8.05
CA TYR A 93 3.24 -8.07 -9.02
C TYR A 93 4.58 -8.72 -9.35
N SER A 94 5.19 -8.28 -10.45
CA SER A 94 6.57 -8.65 -10.78
C SER A 94 7.57 -7.99 -9.83
N ASP A 95 8.76 -8.58 -9.73
CA ASP A 95 9.86 -8.13 -8.88
C ASP A 95 10.19 -6.63 -9.05
N ASP A 96 10.20 -6.13 -10.29
CA ASP A 96 10.45 -4.70 -10.56
C ASP A 96 9.39 -3.78 -9.93
N ILE A 97 8.12 -4.18 -9.99
CA ILE A 97 7.02 -3.41 -9.39
C ILE A 97 7.07 -3.53 -7.86
N LEU A 98 7.36 -4.72 -7.33
CA LEU A 98 7.52 -4.93 -5.89
C LEU A 98 8.66 -4.08 -5.32
N ARG A 99 9.77 -3.93 -6.04
CA ARG A 99 10.86 -3.03 -5.66
C ARG A 99 10.38 -1.58 -5.58
N ASP A 100 9.70 -1.07 -6.60
CA ASP A 100 9.12 0.29 -6.57
C ASP A 100 8.11 0.47 -5.41
N ILE A 101 7.34 -0.57 -5.08
CA ILE A 101 6.44 -0.57 -3.93
C ILE A 101 7.21 -0.48 -2.61
N PHE A 102 8.25 -1.30 -2.42
CA PHE A 102 9.06 -1.28 -1.20
C PHE A 102 9.81 0.05 -1.03
N ILE A 103 10.32 0.64 -2.12
CA ILE A 103 10.89 2.00 -2.09
C ILE A 103 9.86 2.99 -1.53
N LEU A 104 8.63 2.97 -2.03
CA LEU A 104 7.58 3.87 -1.55
C LEU A 104 7.25 3.61 -0.07
N ILE A 105 7.06 2.35 0.32
CA ILE A 105 6.73 1.98 1.70
C ILE A 105 7.84 2.39 2.67
N VAL A 106 9.10 2.07 2.39
CA VAL A 106 10.25 2.42 3.24
C VAL A 106 10.39 3.94 3.35
N SER A 107 10.16 4.68 2.27
CA SER A 107 10.20 6.15 2.31
C SER A 107 9.21 6.78 3.30
N THR A 108 8.14 6.06 3.68
CA THR A 108 7.18 6.53 4.70
C THR A 108 7.77 6.53 6.11
N PHE A 109 8.85 5.79 6.37
CA PHE A 109 9.41 5.65 7.71
C PHE A 109 10.21 6.87 8.18
N HIS A 110 10.71 7.70 7.26
CA HIS A 110 11.35 8.96 7.60
C HIS A 110 10.46 9.90 8.44
N GLY A 111 9.14 9.76 8.34
CA GLY A 111 8.18 10.54 9.13
C GLY A 111 7.82 9.95 10.49
N LEU A 112 8.43 8.84 10.93
CA LEU A 112 8.13 8.23 12.24
C LEU A 112 8.72 9.02 13.43
N SER A 113 9.68 9.90 13.19
CA SER A 113 10.21 10.81 14.22
C SER A 113 9.19 11.86 14.65
N ASP A 114 8.24 12.21 13.79
CA ASP A 114 7.15 13.15 14.08
C ASP A 114 5.97 12.45 14.78
N THR A 115 6.17 12.12 16.06
CA THR A 115 5.17 11.41 16.88
C THR A 115 3.90 12.20 17.18
N GLY A 116 3.94 13.53 17.02
CA GLY A 116 2.78 14.42 17.18
C GLY A 116 2.00 14.68 15.89
N GLY A 117 2.53 14.25 14.75
CA GLY A 117 1.96 14.51 13.43
C GLY A 117 0.67 13.74 13.16
N PRO A 118 -0.25 14.30 12.36
CA PRO A 118 -1.52 13.64 12.02
C PRO A 118 -1.33 12.32 11.24
N SER A 119 -0.19 12.16 10.58
CA SER A 119 0.16 10.97 9.81
C SER A 119 0.83 9.87 10.63
N PHE A 120 1.23 10.13 11.89
CA PHE A 120 2.04 9.22 12.68
C PHE A 120 1.38 7.84 12.84
N GLY A 121 0.11 7.82 13.25
CA GLY A 121 -0.63 6.57 13.44
C GLY A 121 -0.69 5.71 12.18
N ARG A 122 -0.83 6.34 11.00
CA ARG A 122 -0.84 5.62 9.72
C ARG A 122 0.53 5.02 9.38
N ARG A 123 1.62 5.76 9.65
CA ARG A 123 3.00 5.24 9.46
C ARG A 123 3.29 4.07 10.39
N VAL A 124 2.80 4.13 11.63
CA VAL A 124 2.91 3.01 12.58
C VAL A 124 2.18 1.77 12.07
N VAL A 125 0.95 1.92 11.57
CA VAL A 125 0.19 0.79 11.00
C VAL A 125 0.94 0.15 9.82
N ILE A 126 1.53 0.94 8.92
CA ILE A 126 2.35 0.41 7.82
C ILE A 126 3.53 -0.41 8.36
N LEU A 127 4.25 0.13 9.35
CA LEU A 127 5.39 -0.55 9.98
C LEU A 127 4.96 -1.86 10.65
N GLU A 128 3.87 -1.83 11.42
CA GLU A 128 3.32 -3.01 12.09
C GLU A 128 2.91 -4.09 11.09
N THR A 129 2.26 -3.71 9.98
CA THR A 129 1.87 -4.64 8.93
C THR A 129 3.10 -5.28 8.27
N LEU A 130 4.10 -4.50 7.85
CA LEU A 130 5.34 -5.07 7.26
C LEU A 130 6.03 -6.04 8.22
N ALA A 131 6.13 -5.69 9.51
CA ALA A 131 6.74 -6.53 10.52
C ALA A 131 5.95 -7.84 10.73
N LYS A 132 4.63 -7.74 10.86
CA LYS A 132 3.74 -8.89 11.10
C LYS A 132 3.77 -9.90 9.95
N TYR A 133 3.80 -9.42 8.71
CA TYR A 133 3.81 -10.27 7.52
C TYR A 133 5.21 -10.55 6.98
N ARG A 134 6.25 -10.18 7.74
CA ARG A 134 7.67 -10.44 7.44
C ARG A 134 8.07 -9.97 6.04
N SER A 135 7.51 -8.87 5.57
CA SER A 135 7.73 -8.36 4.21
C SER A 135 9.19 -8.01 3.92
N CYS A 136 10.01 -7.76 4.96
CA CYS A 136 11.46 -7.58 4.79
C CYS A 136 12.17 -8.83 4.26
N VAL A 137 11.63 -10.04 4.45
CA VAL A 137 12.18 -11.26 3.84
C VAL A 137 12.04 -11.18 2.32
N VAL A 138 10.90 -10.71 1.84
CA VAL A 138 10.68 -10.49 0.40
C VAL A 138 11.64 -9.42 -0.15
N MET A 139 11.94 -8.37 0.62
CA MET A 139 12.93 -7.37 0.21
C MET A 139 14.33 -7.98 0.04
N LEU A 140 14.72 -8.92 0.90
CA LEU A 140 15.99 -9.64 0.77
C LEU A 140 15.99 -10.56 -0.46
N ASP A 141 14.87 -11.26 -0.72
CA ASP A 141 14.72 -12.11 -1.91
C ASP A 141 14.79 -11.28 -3.22
N LEU A 142 14.38 -10.01 -3.17
CA LEU A 142 14.42 -9.06 -4.29
C LEU A 142 15.74 -8.28 -4.41
N GLU A 143 16.76 -8.63 -3.60
CA GLU A 143 18.07 -7.97 -3.55
C GLU A 143 17.98 -6.46 -3.22
N CYS A 144 17.03 -6.06 -2.37
CA CYS A 144 16.83 -4.67 -1.94
C CYS A 144 17.60 -4.35 -0.64
N ASP A 145 18.89 -4.70 -0.60
CA ASP A 145 19.76 -4.50 0.58
C ASP A 145 19.90 -3.02 0.98
N ASP A 146 19.87 -2.13 0.00
CA ASP A 146 19.91 -0.68 0.18
C ASP A 146 18.72 -0.17 1.00
N LEU A 147 17.50 -0.64 0.68
CA LEU A 147 16.29 -0.30 1.42
C LEU A 147 16.32 -0.83 2.85
N VAL A 148 16.86 -2.04 3.05
CA VAL A 148 17.02 -2.58 4.41
C VAL A 148 17.97 -1.68 5.22
N ASN A 149 19.10 -1.28 4.64
CA ASN A 149 20.03 -0.34 5.28
C ASN A 149 19.40 1.04 5.56
N GLU A 150 18.56 1.55 4.65
CA GLU A 150 17.79 2.79 4.84
C GLU A 150 16.84 2.69 6.03
N MET A 151 16.15 1.56 6.20
CA MET A 151 15.29 1.33 7.37
C MET A 151 16.10 1.38 8.67
N PHE A 152 17.24 0.67 8.75
CA PHE A 152 18.12 0.75 9.92
C PHE A 152 18.59 2.18 10.19
N SER A 153 19.03 2.89 9.15
CA SER A 153 19.47 4.28 9.29
C SER A 153 18.35 5.17 9.80
N THR A 154 17.12 4.94 9.35
CA THR A 154 15.94 5.71 9.78
C THR A 154 15.55 5.42 11.22
N PHE A 155 15.59 4.16 11.66
CA PHE A 155 15.14 3.76 13.01
C PHE A 155 16.17 4.03 14.11
N PHE A 156 17.45 4.08 13.76
CA PHE A 156 18.55 4.30 14.70
C PHE A 156 19.19 5.69 14.60
N ALA A 157 18.62 6.61 13.80
CA ALA A 157 18.99 8.02 13.78
C ALA A 157 18.53 8.75 15.05
#